data_AF-A0A317FDJ2-F1
#
_entry.id   AF-A0A317FDJ2-F1
#
_cell.length_a   1.000
_cell.length_b   1.000
_cell.length_c   1.000
_cell.angle_alpha   90.00
_cell.angle_beta   90.00
_cell.angle_gamma   90.00
#
_symmetry.space_group_name_H-M   'P 1'
#
loop_
_entity.id
_entity.type
_entity.pdbx_description
1 polymer ?
#
loop_
_entity_poly.entity_id
_entity_poly.type
_entity_poly.pdbx_seq_one_letter_code
_entity_poly.pdbx_strand_id
1 'polypeptide(L)'
;MNTAAIVALVATIALGFATGALYLMRARRKRLKDLHLIAALAASGLVLAAVIAAPPPSLPGPAGFIPIALVGIATAAGWGAWKLARGSKSRGELVLFAHIVLGIAGFFVFLAWAKSVSAG
;
A
#
# COMPACT_ATOMS: atom_id res chain seq x y z
N MET A 1 -13.73 -11.34 -3.76
CA MET A 1 -13.12 -10.36 -2.83
C MET A 1 -11.78 -9.82 -3.33
N ASN A 2 -10.91 -10.66 -3.90
CA ASN A 2 -9.63 -10.25 -4.45
C ASN A 2 -9.72 -9.10 -5.47
N THR A 3 -10.69 -9.13 -6.41
CA THR A 3 -10.87 -8.05 -7.41
C THR A 3 -11.07 -6.68 -6.76
N ALA A 4 -11.92 -6.58 -5.71
CA ALA A 4 -12.16 -5.32 -5.02
C ALA A 4 -10.89 -4.81 -4.31
N ALA A 5 -10.13 -5.70 -3.67
CA ALA A 5 -8.85 -5.36 -3.05
C ALA A 5 -7.81 -4.90 -4.09
N ILE A 6 -7.72 -5.57 -5.24
CA ILE A 6 -6.83 -5.18 -6.35
C ILE A 6 -7.20 -3.78 -6.86
N VAL A 7 -8.48 -3.53 -7.15
CA VAL A 7 -8.94 -2.22 -7.63
C VAL A 7 -8.64 -1.12 -6.60
N ALA A 8 -8.89 -1.38 -5.31
CA ALA A 8 -8.59 -0.44 -4.25
C ALA A 8 -7.08 -0.14 -4.12
N LEU A 9 -6.22 -1.16 -4.24
CA LEU A 9 -4.77 -0.99 -4.23
C LEU A 9 -4.28 -0.20 -5.46
N VAL A 10 -4.80 -0.48 -6.65
CA VAL A 10 -4.48 0.27 -7.87
C VAL A 10 -4.87 1.74 -7.73
N ALA A 11 -6.09 2.03 -7.25
CA ALA A 11 -6.53 3.39 -6.98
C ALA A 11 -5.65 4.09 -5.94
N THR A 12 -5.26 3.37 -4.87
CA THR A 12 -4.36 3.87 -3.83
C THR A 12 -2.98 4.22 -4.41
N ILE A 13 -2.42 3.37 -5.26
CA ILE A 13 -1.13 3.60 -5.94
C ILE A 13 -1.22 4.82 -6.84
N ALA A 14 -2.27 4.96 -7.64
CA ALA A 14 -2.48 6.12 -8.51
C ALA A 14 -2.55 7.44 -7.70
N LEU A 15 -3.30 7.44 -6.59
CA LEU A 15 -3.32 8.56 -5.65
C LEU A 15 -1.96 8.81 -5.00
N GLY A 16 -1.20 7.75 -4.72
CA GLY A 16 0.15 7.82 -4.18
C GLY A 16 1.13 8.50 -5.13
N PHE A 17 1.09 8.16 -6.43
CA PHE A 17 1.86 8.84 -7.47
C PHE A 17 1.53 10.32 -7.56
N ALA A 18 0.24 10.67 -7.60
CA ALA A 18 -0.19 12.07 -7.65
C ALA A 18 0.26 12.85 -6.40
N THR A 19 0.14 12.25 -5.21
CA THR A 19 0.57 12.85 -3.94
C THR A 19 2.09 13.00 -3.86
N GLY A 20 2.84 11.99 -4.31
CA GLY A 20 4.30 12.00 -4.37
C GLY A 20 4.84 13.05 -5.35
N ALA A 21 4.25 13.17 -6.54
CA ALA A 21 4.61 14.20 -7.50
C ALA A 21 4.41 15.61 -6.94
N LEU A 22 3.24 15.88 -6.34
CA LEU A 22 2.98 17.17 -5.67
C LEU A 22 3.91 17.43 -4.50
N TYR A 23 4.34 16.39 -3.77
CA TYR A 23 5.34 16.52 -2.72
C TYR A 23 6.69 16.97 -3.29
N LEU A 24 7.18 16.33 -4.37
CA LEU A 24 8.44 16.68 -5.04
C LEU A 24 8.40 18.10 -5.63
N MET A 25 7.27 18.49 -6.22
CA MET A 25 7.01 19.84 -6.73
C MET A 25 6.80 20.88 -5.62
N ARG A 26 6.79 20.48 -4.34
CA ARG A 26 6.46 21.32 -3.18
C ARG A 26 5.05 21.93 -3.22
N ALA A 27 4.18 21.47 -4.12
CA ALA A 27 2.80 21.91 -4.29
C ALA A 27 1.82 21.10 -3.40
N ARG A 28 2.14 20.97 -2.11
CA ARG A 28 1.44 20.06 -1.19
C ARG A 28 -0.06 20.37 -1.10
N ARG A 29 -0.90 19.40 -1.46
CA ARG A 29 -2.37 19.50 -1.32
C ARG A 29 -2.86 18.60 -0.19
N LYS A 30 -3.28 19.19 0.93
CA LYS A 30 -3.78 18.45 2.11
C LYS A 30 -4.90 17.46 1.75
N ARG A 31 -5.86 17.88 0.93
CA ARG A 31 -6.99 17.03 0.50
C ARG A 31 -6.53 15.76 -0.21
N LEU A 32 -5.56 15.85 -1.12
CA LEU A 32 -5.09 14.67 -1.86
C LEU A 32 -4.35 13.68 -0.95
N LYS A 33 -3.55 14.20 -0.01
CA LYS A 33 -2.91 13.37 1.02
C LYS A 33 -3.95 12.67 1.90
N ASP A 34 -5.00 13.38 2.34
CA ASP A 34 -6.07 12.81 3.15
C ASP A 34 -6.86 11.75 2.35
N LEU A 35 -7.13 11.98 1.06
CA LEU A 35 -7.75 10.99 0.15
C LEU A 35 -6.87 9.76 -0.06
N HIS A 36 -5.57 9.93 -0.28
CA HIS A 36 -4.63 8.82 -0.42
C HIS A 36 -4.59 7.97 0.85
N LEU A 37 -4.59 8.60 2.03
CA LEU A 37 -4.65 7.89 3.31
C LEU A 37 -5.95 7.11 3.48
N ILE A 38 -7.10 7.72 3.19
CA ILE A 38 -8.40 7.03 3.25
C ILE A 38 -8.42 5.83 2.29
N ALA A 39 -7.93 6.02 1.06
CA ALA A 39 -7.82 4.95 0.08
C ALA A 39 -6.90 3.82 0.57
N ALA A 40 -5.75 4.16 1.15
CA ALA A 40 -4.81 3.18 1.70
C ALA A 40 -5.41 2.37 2.86
N LEU A 41 -6.15 3.03 3.77
CA LEU A 41 -6.85 2.34 4.86
C LEU A 41 -7.95 1.41 4.34
N ALA A 42 -8.75 1.87 3.38
CA ALA A 42 -9.78 1.04 2.75
C ALA A 42 -9.18 -0.16 2.02
N ALA A 43 -8.11 0.04 1.23
CA ALA A 43 -7.40 -1.02 0.54
C ALA A 43 -6.79 -2.04 1.53
N SER A 44 -6.19 -1.56 2.64
CA SER A 44 -5.65 -2.43 3.69
C SER A 44 -6.74 -3.29 4.33
N GLY A 45 -7.91 -2.71 4.61
CA GLY A 45 -9.06 -3.44 5.14
C GLY A 45 -9.57 -4.50 4.16
N LEU A 46 -9.62 -4.18 2.86
CA LEU A 46 -10.02 -5.14 1.83
C LEU A 46 -9.00 -6.26 1.63
N VAL A 47 -7.70 -5.97 1.71
CA VAL A 47 -6.64 -7.00 1.70
C VAL A 47 -6.78 -7.93 2.90
N LEU A 48 -6.97 -7.38 4.09
CA LEU A 48 -7.19 -8.16 5.31
C LEU A 48 -8.43 -9.06 5.18
N ALA A 49 -9.55 -8.50 4.75
CA ALA A 49 -10.78 -9.26 4.55
C ALA A 49 -10.61 -10.36 3.49
N ALA A 50 -9.89 -10.07 2.40
CA ALA A 50 -9.59 -11.06 1.37
C ALA A 50 -8.76 -12.22 1.92
N VAL A 51 -7.74 -11.93 2.74
CA VAL A 51 -6.89 -12.96 3.36
C VAL A 51 -7.65 -13.80 4.37
N ILE A 52 -8.48 -13.19 5.22
CA ILE A 52 -9.28 -13.92 6.22
C ILE A 52 -10.30 -14.84 5.56
N ALA A 53 -10.93 -14.40 4.46
CA ALA A 53 -11.95 -15.15 3.76
C ALA A 53 -11.39 -16.11 2.70
N ALA A 54 -10.06 -16.19 2.53
CA ALA A 54 -9.47 -16.99 1.48
C ALA A 54 -9.56 -18.49 1.77
N PRO A 55 -9.81 -19.32 0.74
CA PRO A 55 -9.65 -20.77 0.86
C PRO A 55 -8.17 -21.14 1.08
N PRO A 56 -7.89 -22.40 1.48
CA PRO A 56 -6.54 -22.92 1.50
C PRO A 56 -5.84 -22.74 0.13
N PRO A 57 -4.52 -22.48 0.11
CA PRO A 57 -3.79 -22.29 -1.14
C PRO A 57 -3.80 -23.56 -1.99
N SER A 58 -4.06 -23.39 -3.29
CA SER A 58 -4.01 -24.48 -4.29
C SER A 58 -2.70 -24.52 -5.07
N LEU A 59 -1.88 -23.48 -4.96
CA LEU A 59 -0.54 -23.38 -5.56
C LEU A 59 0.48 -22.87 -4.53
N PRO A 60 1.80 -23.11 -4.75
CA PRO A 60 2.84 -22.45 -3.98
C PRO A 60 2.73 -20.93 -4.09
N GLY A 61 2.84 -20.24 -2.95
CA GLY A 61 2.73 -18.78 -2.90
C GLY A 61 3.18 -18.22 -1.56
N PRO A 62 3.24 -16.88 -1.45
CA PRO A 62 3.52 -16.21 -0.18
C PRO A 62 2.49 -16.59 0.88
N ALA A 63 2.89 -16.63 2.15
CA ALA A 63 1.93 -16.77 3.23
C ALA A 63 0.98 -15.55 3.30
N GLY A 64 -0.30 -15.76 3.61
CA GLY A 64 -1.32 -14.72 3.57
C GLY A 64 -1.07 -13.52 4.49
N PHE A 65 -0.28 -13.69 5.55
CA PHE A 65 0.11 -12.58 6.43
C PHE A 65 1.14 -11.62 5.80
N ILE A 66 1.91 -12.05 4.80
CA ILE A 66 2.98 -11.25 4.19
C ILE A 66 2.43 -10.03 3.45
N PRO A 67 1.41 -10.15 2.55
CA PRO A 67 0.75 -8.99 1.96
C PRO A 67 0.23 -7.98 3.00
N ILE A 68 -0.40 -8.48 4.08
CA ILE A 68 -0.94 -7.64 5.15
C ILE A 68 0.19 -6.88 5.85
N ALA A 69 1.29 -7.56 6.19
CA ALA A 69 2.42 -6.94 6.85
C ALA A 69 3.04 -5.84 5.98
N LEU A 70 3.28 -6.10 4.69
CA LEU A 70 3.89 -5.13 3.77
C LEU A 70 3.00 -3.89 3.59
N VAL A 71 1.70 -4.08 3.35
CA VAL A 71 0.75 -2.97 3.19
C VAL A 71 0.56 -2.20 4.50
N GLY A 72 0.52 -2.91 5.64
CA GLY A 72 0.45 -2.30 6.97
C GLY A 72 1.67 -1.45 7.29
N ILE A 73 2.88 -1.97 7.02
CA ILE A 73 4.14 -1.22 7.17
C ILE A 73 4.16 -0.01 6.23
N ALA A 74 3.76 -0.17 4.96
CA ALA A 74 3.69 0.94 4.02
C ALA A 74 2.76 2.05 4.52
N THR A 75 1.58 1.70 5.02
CA THR A 75 0.59 2.65 5.57
C THR A 75 1.13 3.36 6.82
N ALA A 76 1.72 2.60 7.75
CA ALA A 76 2.34 3.14 8.96
C ALA A 76 3.51 4.07 8.63
N ALA A 77 4.35 3.71 7.67
CA ALA A 77 5.45 4.53 7.18
C ALA A 77 4.94 5.84 6.56
N GLY A 78 3.88 5.78 5.74
CA GLY A 78 3.25 6.97 5.15
C GLY A 78 2.68 7.93 6.20
N TRP A 79 2.08 7.39 7.27
CA TRP A 79 1.61 8.18 8.41
C TRP A 79 2.77 8.80 9.20
N GLY A 80 3.79 8.00 9.53
CA GLY A 80 4.97 8.41 10.30
C GLY A 80 5.88 9.37 9.56
N ALA A 81 5.88 9.34 8.22
CA ALA A 81 6.69 10.20 7.36
C ALA A 81 6.50 11.69 7.65
N TRP A 82 5.30 12.13 7.99
CA TRP A 82 5.05 13.54 8.31
C TRP A 82 5.69 14.00 9.63
N LYS A 83 5.98 13.07 10.55
CA LYS A 83 6.77 13.37 11.77
C LYS A 83 8.27 13.36 11.46
N LEU A 84 8.75 12.39 10.68
CA LEU A 84 10.17 12.21 10.36
C LEU A 84 10.71 13.23 9.34
N ALA A 85 9.90 13.66 8.38
CA ALA A 85 10.29 14.59 7.32
C ALA A 85 10.43 16.06 7.79
N ARG A 86 10.14 16.36 9.07
CA ARG A 86 10.33 17.72 9.63
C ARG A 86 11.78 18.04 9.96
N GLY A 87 12.64 17.02 10.09
CA GLY A 87 14.03 17.21 10.55
C GLY A 87 15.07 17.39 9.44
N SER A 88 14.83 16.94 8.21
CA SER A 88 15.76 17.09 7.07
C SER A 88 15.11 16.71 5.75
N LYS A 89 15.46 17.42 4.66
CA LYS A 89 15.00 17.13 3.28
C LYS A 89 15.39 15.70 2.85
N SER A 90 16.64 15.30 3.08
CA SER A 90 17.15 13.97 2.73
C SER A 90 16.40 12.85 3.45
N ARG A 91 16.04 13.05 4.73
CA ARG A 91 15.23 12.09 5.49
C ARG A 91 13.82 11.96 4.90
N GLY A 92 13.22 13.07 4.47
CA GLY A 92 11.92 13.06 3.80
C GLY A 92 11.93 12.28 2.48
N GLU A 93 12.96 12.46 1.67
CA GLU A 93 13.14 11.74 0.40
C GLU A 93 13.39 10.24 0.61
N LEU A 94 14.22 9.87 1.59
CA LEU A 94 14.45 8.47 1.94
C LEU A 94 13.17 7.76 2.39
N VAL A 95 12.37 8.41 3.24
CA VAL A 95 11.11 7.84 3.70
C VAL A 95 10.10 7.73 2.56
N LEU A 96 10.04 8.72 1.66
CA LEU A 96 9.22 8.65 0.46
C LEU A 96 9.62 7.47 -0.43
N PHE A 97 10.92 7.30 -0.68
CA PHE A 97 11.44 6.17 -1.46
C PHE A 97 11.09 4.83 -0.82
N ALA A 98 11.36 4.67 0.47
CA ALA A 98 11.03 3.45 1.21
C ALA A 98 9.52 3.14 1.15
N HIS A 99 8.67 4.15 1.32
CA HIS A 99 7.22 4.01 1.23
C HIS A 99 6.76 3.54 -0.16
N ILE A 100 7.31 4.10 -1.24
CA ILE A 100 7.01 3.69 -2.61
C ILE A 100 7.42 2.23 -2.86
N VAL A 101 8.65 1.88 -2.48
CA VAL A 101 9.16 0.50 -2.65
C VAL A 101 8.31 -0.50 -1.88
N LEU A 102 7.98 -0.21 -0.61
CA LEU A 102 7.12 -1.05 0.22
C LEU A 102 5.70 -1.18 -0.36
N GLY A 103 5.12 -0.08 -0.84
CA GLY A 103 3.78 -0.08 -1.44
C GLY A 103 3.72 -0.95 -2.71
N ILE A 104 4.69 -0.80 -3.61
CA ILE A 104 4.78 -1.59 -4.84
C ILE A 104 5.06 -3.06 -4.54
N ALA A 105 6.01 -3.35 -3.65
CA ALA A 105 6.33 -4.72 -3.24
C ALA A 105 5.12 -5.41 -2.59
N GLY A 106 4.44 -4.72 -1.66
CA GLY A 106 3.21 -5.21 -1.02
C GLY A 106 2.11 -5.53 -2.04
N PHE A 107 1.94 -4.69 -3.05
CA PHE A 107 0.98 -4.94 -4.14
C PHE A 107 1.33 -6.20 -4.94
N PHE A 108 2.58 -6.36 -5.38
CA PHE A 108 2.98 -7.56 -6.15
C PHE A 108 2.90 -8.84 -5.32
N VAL A 109 3.29 -8.79 -4.04
CA VAL A 109 3.16 -9.92 -3.12
C VAL A 109 1.69 -10.28 -2.90
N PHE A 110 0.81 -9.29 -2.81
CA PHE A 110 -0.64 -9.52 -2.75
C PHE A 110 -1.16 -10.17 -4.03
N LEU A 111 -0.73 -9.74 -5.22
CA LEU A 111 -1.13 -10.38 -6.48
C LEU A 111 -0.67 -11.84 -6.58
N ALA A 112 0.58 -12.11 -6.17
CA ALA A 112 1.12 -13.46 -6.15
C ALA A 112 0.34 -14.37 -5.18
N TRP A 113 0.02 -13.87 -3.98
CA TRP A 113 -0.82 -14.57 -3.02
C TRP A 113 -2.26 -14.76 -3.51
N ALA A 114 -2.88 -13.73 -4.08
CA ALA A 114 -4.24 -13.81 -4.60
C ALA A 114 -4.33 -14.88 -5.71
N LYS A 115 -3.32 -14.96 -6.58
CA LYS A 115 -3.22 -16.02 -7.59
C LYS A 115 -3.12 -17.41 -6.96
N SER A 116 -2.35 -17.59 -5.89
CA SER A 116 -2.17 -18.92 -5.26
C SER A 116 -3.41 -19.47 -4.57
N VAL A 117 -4.41 -18.63 -4.29
CA VAL A 117 -5.68 -19.03 -3.65
C VAL A 117 -6.89 -18.96 -4.60
N SER A 118 -6.72 -18.46 -5.83
CA SER A 118 -7.82 -18.30 -6.82
C SER A 118 -7.78 -19.33 -7.96
N ALA A 119 -6.81 -20.25 -7.94
CA ALA A 119 -6.58 -21.23 -9.01
C ALA A 119 -7.25 -22.60 -8.78
N GLY A 120 -8.05 -22.74 -7.71
CA GLY A 120 -8.89 -23.91 -7.44
C GLY A 120 -10.36 -23.48 -7.41
#